data_AF-A0A956AUR1-F1
#
_entry.id   AF-A0A956AUR1-F1
#
_cell.length_a   1.000
_cell.length_b   1.000
_cell.length_c   1.000
_cell.angle_alpha   90.00
_cell.angle_beta   90.00
_cell.angle_gamma   90.00
#
_symmetry.space_group_name_H-M   'P 1'
#
loop_
_entity.id
_entity.type
_entity.pdbx_description
1 polymer ?
#
loop_
_entity_poly.entity_id
_entity_poly.type
_entity_poly.pdbx_seq_one_letter_code
_entity_poly.pdbx_strand_id
1 'polypeptide(L)'
;MPTSLSEATLGALLDRLTPANQAVNARYPGASAARQPVHSVYGGAQLFSADTSVRLGELARAAFAEYAPDCVTFARALGLPGADRLPDADAARAL
;
A
#
# COMPACT_ATOMS: atom_id res chain seq x y z
N MET A 1 47.06 0.28 16.74
CA MET A 1 45.74 -0.07 17.31
C MET A 1 45.10 -1.10 16.40
N PRO A 2 44.51 -2.18 16.91
CA PRO A 2 43.76 -3.11 16.06
C PRO A 2 42.55 -2.38 15.47
N THR A 3 42.36 -2.52 14.16
CA THR A 3 41.23 -1.94 13.39
C THR A 3 40.14 -2.97 13.12
N SER A 4 40.28 -4.18 13.67
CA SER A 4 39.35 -5.29 13.50
C SER A 4 38.93 -5.86 14.85
N LEU A 5 37.72 -6.41 14.90
CA LEU A 5 37.23 -7.17 16.04
C LEU A 5 37.92 -8.54 16.10
N SER A 6 38.09 -9.08 17.32
CA SER A 6 38.46 -10.47 17.48
C SER A 6 37.28 -11.37 17.07
N GLU A 7 37.58 -12.59 16.67
CA GLU A 7 36.56 -13.55 16.24
C GLU A 7 35.54 -13.85 17.34
N ALA A 8 36.01 -13.96 18.59
CA ALA A 8 35.14 -14.15 19.77
C ALA A 8 34.18 -12.96 19.99
N THR A 9 34.67 -11.73 19.87
CA THR A 9 33.84 -10.52 20.01
C THR A 9 32.86 -10.40 18.85
N LEU A 10 33.29 -10.71 17.63
CA LEU A 10 32.41 -10.70 16.46
C LEU A 10 31.28 -11.72 16.59
N GLY A 11 31.59 -12.96 16.98
CA GLY A 11 30.59 -14.02 17.19
C GLY A 11 29.52 -13.62 18.20
N ALA A 12 29.94 -13.14 19.39
CA ALA A 12 29.01 -12.71 20.43
C ALA A 12 28.10 -11.54 19.99
N LEU A 13 28.59 -10.64 19.13
CA LEU A 13 27.78 -9.56 18.57
C LEU A 13 26.79 -10.09 17.53
N LEU A 14 27.22 -11.00 16.65
CA LEU A 14 26.35 -11.60 15.63
C LEU A 14 25.23 -12.44 16.25
N ASP A 15 25.52 -13.21 17.30
CA ASP A 15 24.51 -14.00 18.02
C ASP A 15 23.41 -13.10 18.61
N ARG A 16 23.79 -11.93 19.13
CA ARG A 16 22.84 -10.94 19.64
C ARG A 16 22.05 -10.24 18.53
N LEU A 17 22.66 -9.99 17.38
CA LEU A 17 22.02 -9.31 16.24
C LEU A 17 21.08 -10.23 15.46
N THR A 18 21.37 -11.53 15.42
CA THR A 18 20.60 -12.53 14.67
C THR A 18 19.10 -12.48 14.96
N PRO A 19 18.61 -12.57 16.21
CA PRO A 19 17.17 -12.53 16.48
C PRO A 19 16.53 -11.17 16.12
N ALA A 20 17.24 -10.06 16.31
CA ALA A 20 16.76 -8.74 15.92
C ALA A 20 16.60 -8.61 14.39
N ASN A 21 17.59 -9.10 13.64
CA ASN A 21 17.54 -9.13 12.18
C ASN A 21 16.42 -10.04 11.67
N GLN A 22 16.21 -11.21 12.30
CA GLN A 22 15.10 -12.10 11.97
C GLN A 22 13.74 -11.44 12.19
N ALA A 23 13.56 -10.70 13.29
CA ALA A 23 12.32 -9.98 13.57
C ALA A 23 12.05 -8.86 12.55
N VAL A 24 13.09 -8.12 12.14
CA VAL A 24 13.00 -7.10 11.09
C VAL A 24 12.64 -7.74 9.75
N ASN A 25 13.32 -8.82 9.37
CA ASN A 25 13.07 -9.54 8.12
C ASN A 25 11.65 -10.13 8.07
N ALA A 26 11.14 -10.64 9.18
CA ALA A 26 9.77 -11.15 9.27
C ALA A 26 8.73 -10.03 9.08
N ARG A 27 9.01 -8.83 9.60
CA ARG A 27 8.11 -7.67 9.49
C ARG A 27 8.20 -6.95 8.15
N TYR A 28 9.37 -6.99 7.53
CA TYR A 28 9.67 -6.37 6.24
C TYR A 28 10.32 -7.40 5.32
N PRO A 29 9.55 -8.32 4.72
CA PRO A 29 10.07 -9.42 3.88
C PRO A 29 10.71 -8.96 2.56
N GLY A 30 10.95 -7.66 2.39
CA GLY A 30 11.40 -7.03 1.16
C GLY A 30 10.27 -6.79 0.17
N ALA A 31 10.63 -6.16 -0.95
CA ALA A 31 9.71 -6.01 -2.07
C ALA A 31 9.50 -7.38 -2.73
N SER A 32 8.25 -7.73 -3.01
CA SER A 32 7.95 -8.89 -3.83
C SER A 32 8.59 -8.72 -5.21
N ALA A 33 9.16 -9.80 -5.75
CA ALA A 33 9.60 -9.83 -7.15
C ALA A 33 8.41 -9.80 -8.13
N ALA A 34 7.18 -10.03 -7.65
CA ALA A 34 5.97 -9.89 -8.45
C ALA A 34 5.67 -8.42 -8.77
N ARG A 35 5.02 -8.18 -9.90
CA ARG A 35 4.51 -6.84 -10.22
C ARG A 35 3.51 -6.42 -9.15
N GLN A 36 3.78 -5.28 -8.51
CA GLN A 36 2.83 -4.66 -7.60
C GLN A 36 2.14 -3.49 -8.30
N PRO A 37 0.83 -3.28 -8.06
CA PRO A 37 0.15 -2.09 -8.53
C PRO A 37 0.76 -0.88 -7.83
N VAL A 38 1.35 0.01 -8.62
CA VAL A 38 1.89 1.29 -8.14
C VAL A 38 0.93 2.40 -8.58
N HIS A 39 0.52 3.24 -7.62
CA HIS A 39 -0.19 4.47 -7.92
C HIS A 39 0.82 5.61 -7.94
N SER A 40 1.12 6.13 -9.12
CA SER A 40 2.05 7.25 -9.27
C SER A 40 1.32 8.57 -9.07
N VAL A 41 1.83 9.39 -8.15
CA VAL A 41 1.32 10.74 -7.90
C VAL A 41 2.40 11.73 -8.26
N TYR A 42 2.06 12.71 -9.10
CA TYR A 42 2.93 13.83 -9.43
C TYR A 42 2.55 15.03 -8.56
N GLY A 43 3.52 15.60 -7.85
CA GLY A 43 3.31 16.75 -6.97
C GLY A 43 4.61 17.46 -6.64
N GLY A 44 4.50 18.69 -6.16
CA GLY A 44 5.68 19.45 -5.70
C GLY A 44 6.27 18.84 -4.43
N ALA A 45 7.60 18.79 -4.34
CA ALA A 45 8.30 18.24 -3.17
C ALA A 45 7.91 18.95 -1.86
N GLN A 46 7.58 20.24 -1.93
CA GLN A 46 7.10 21.04 -0.80
C GLN A 46 5.74 20.62 -0.24
N LEU A 47 4.98 19.78 -0.97
CA LEU A 47 3.67 19.28 -0.55
C LEU A 47 3.75 17.88 0.06
N PHE A 48 4.91 17.22 -0.01
CA PHE A 48 5.07 15.87 0.51
C PHE A 48 5.15 15.86 2.04
N SER A 49 4.46 14.90 2.64
CA SER A 49 4.41 14.64 4.06
C SER A 49 4.29 13.13 4.34
N ALA A 50 4.63 12.70 5.55
CA ALA A 50 4.56 11.28 5.93
C ALA A 50 3.15 10.67 5.81
N ASP A 51 2.11 11.50 5.88
CA ASP A 51 0.69 11.14 5.77
C ASP A 51 0.08 11.37 4.38
N THR A 52 0.87 11.76 3.36
CA THR A 52 0.37 12.07 2.02
C THR A 52 -0.50 10.95 1.44
N SER A 53 -0.06 9.69 1.53
CA SER A 53 -0.82 8.54 1.01
C SER A 53 -2.16 8.34 1.73
N VAL A 54 -2.21 8.60 3.04
CA VAL A 54 -3.44 8.49 3.84
C VAL A 54 -4.42 9.57 3.39
N ARG A 55 -3.96 10.83 3.31
CA ARG A 55 -4.79 11.97 2.89
C ARG A 55 -5.35 11.81 1.49
N LEU A 56 -4.54 11.34 0.54
CA LEU A 56 -5.02 11.06 -0.82
C LEU A 56 -6.06 9.93 -0.84
N GLY A 57 -5.89 8.90 -0.01
CA GLY A 57 -6.86 7.82 0.16
C GLY A 57 -8.20 8.32 0.71
N GLU A 58 -8.18 9.21 1.70
CA GLU A 58 -9.39 9.84 2.26
C GLU A 58 -10.13 10.65 1.20
N LEU A 59 -9.40 11.45 0.41
CA LEU A 59 -9.98 12.22 -0.69
C LEU A 59 -10.62 11.32 -1.75
N ALA A 60 -9.94 10.23 -2.13
CA ALA A 60 -10.48 9.27 -3.09
C ALA A 60 -11.76 8.60 -2.57
N ARG A 61 -11.83 8.26 -1.27
CA ARG A 61 -13.04 7.70 -0.64
C ARG A 61 -14.19 8.70 -0.61
N ALA A 62 -13.91 9.97 -0.32
CA ALA A 62 -14.93 11.03 -0.37
C ALA A 62 -15.50 11.18 -1.79
N ALA A 63 -14.63 11.20 -2.81
CA ALA A 63 -15.05 11.25 -4.21
C ALA A 63 -15.90 10.05 -4.61
N PHE A 64 -15.55 8.82 -4.19
CA PHE A 64 -16.41 7.66 -4.44
C PHE A 64 -17.73 7.73 -3.71
N ALA A 65 -17.77 8.18 -2.45
CA ALA A 65 -19.02 8.33 -1.73
C ALA A 65 -19.99 9.32 -2.42
N GLU A 66 -19.45 10.37 -3.05
CA GLU A 66 -20.24 11.39 -3.74
C GLU A 66 -20.66 10.95 -5.15
N TYR A 67 -19.72 10.44 -5.96
CA TYR A 67 -19.94 10.24 -7.40
C TYR A 67 -20.11 8.78 -7.81
N ALA A 68 -19.72 7.83 -6.96
CA ALA A 68 -19.77 6.41 -7.25
C ALA A 68 -20.10 5.57 -6.00
N PRO A 69 -21.26 5.83 -5.33
CA PRO A 69 -21.57 5.29 -4.01
C PRO A 69 -21.84 3.78 -4.00
N ASP A 70 -21.92 3.15 -5.16
CA ASP A 70 -22.16 1.72 -5.35
C ASP A 70 -21.47 1.23 -6.64
N CYS A 71 -21.35 -0.10 -6.77
CA CYS A 71 -20.63 -0.71 -7.88
C CYS A 71 -21.29 -0.48 -9.25
N VAL A 72 -22.60 -0.30 -9.31
CA VAL A 72 -23.35 -0.05 -10.56
C VAL A 72 -23.07 1.36 -11.03
N THR A 73 -23.24 2.34 -10.14
CA THR A 73 -22.95 3.76 -10.42
C THR A 73 -21.48 3.93 -10.82
N PHE A 74 -20.55 3.30 -10.10
CA PHE A 74 -19.13 3.28 -10.45
C PHE A 74 -18.86 2.71 -11.85
N ALA A 75 -19.38 1.51 -12.14
CA ALA A 75 -19.13 0.82 -13.39
C ALA A 75 -19.69 1.59 -14.59
N ARG A 76 -20.88 2.17 -14.45
CA ARG A 76 -21.52 3.01 -15.47
C ARG A 76 -20.74 4.31 -15.67
N ALA A 77 -20.34 5.00 -14.59
CA ALA A 77 -19.58 6.26 -14.66
C ALA A 77 -18.22 6.10 -15.36
N LEU A 78 -17.56 4.96 -15.19
CA LEU A 78 -16.28 4.66 -15.84
C LEU A 78 -16.41 3.93 -17.18
N GLY A 79 -17.63 3.63 -17.63
CA GLY A 79 -17.86 2.90 -18.88
C GLY A 79 -17.24 1.50 -18.90
N LEU A 80 -17.27 0.79 -17.76
CA LEU A 80 -16.68 -0.54 -17.67
C LEU A 80 -17.42 -1.54 -18.58
N PRO A 81 -16.71 -2.51 -19.19
CA PRO A 81 -17.34 -3.54 -20.01
C PRO A 81 -18.43 -4.29 -19.23
N GLY A 82 -19.65 -4.35 -19.79
CA GLY A 82 -20.81 -5.02 -19.17
C GLY A 82 -21.58 -4.17 -18.15
N ALA A 83 -21.22 -2.90 -17.94
CA ALA A 83 -21.93 -1.99 -17.03
C ALA A 83 -23.40 -1.74 -17.44
N ASP A 84 -23.72 -1.88 -18.73
CA ASP A 84 -25.05 -1.80 -19.32
C ASP A 84 -25.97 -2.95 -18.88
N ARG A 85 -25.39 -4.08 -18.48
CA ARG A 85 -26.12 -5.29 -18.04
C ARG A 85 -26.36 -5.33 -16.54
N LEU A 86 -25.78 -4.39 -15.80
CA LEU A 86 -25.97 -4.32 -14.36
C LEU A 86 -27.39 -3.85 -14.04
N PRO A 87 -28.06 -4.47 -13.04
CA PRO A 87 -29.35 -3.98 -12.56
C PRO A 87 -29.18 -2.57 -11.99
N ASP A 88 -30.28 -1.83 -11.87
CA ASP A 88 -30.21 -0.48 -11.29
C ASP A 88 -29.71 -0.51 -9.85
N ALA A 89 -29.07 0.58 -9.43
CA ALA A 89 -28.34 0.67 -8.16
C ALA A 89 -29.19 0.28 -6.93
N ASP A 90 -30.48 0.62 -6.95
CA ASP A 90 -31.42 0.25 -5.88
C ASP A 90 -31.67 -1.25 -5.81
N ALA A 91 -31.71 -1.94 -6.95
CA ALA A 91 -31.86 -3.39 -7.03
C ALA A 91 -30.54 -4.11 -6.67
N ALA A 92 -29.39 -3.52 -7.00
CA ALA A 92 -28.07 -4.08 -6.68
C ALA A 92 -27.73 -4.04 -5.17
N ARG A 93 -28.26 -3.08 -4.42
CA ARG A 93 -28.08 -2.98 -2.95
C ARG A 93 -28.83 -4.06 -2.15
N ALA A 94 -29.78 -4.75 -2.76
CA ALA A 94 -30.59 -5.79 -2.12
C ALA A 94 -30.03 -7.22 -2.29
N LEU A 95 -28.92 -7.37 -3.02
CA LEU A 95 -28.15 -8.62 -3.19
C LEU A 95 -27.02 -8.70 -2.18
#